data_AF-A0A7V8WT87-F1
#
_entry.id   AF-A0A7V8WT87-F1
#
_cell.length_a   1.000
_cell.length_b   1.000
_cell.length_c   1.000
_cell.angle_alpha   90.00
_cell.angle_beta   90.00
_cell.angle_gamma   90.00
#
_symmetry.space_group_name_H-M   'P 1'
#
loop_
_entity.id
_entity.type
_entity.pdbx_description
1 polymer ?
#
loop_
_entity_poly.entity_id
_entity_poly.type
_entity_poly.pdbx_seq_one_letter_code
_entity_poly.pdbx_strand_id
1 'polypeptide(L)'
;MCRLFTLVSMLILALTAPSAVLPGAARQSDFEILETEAADQAIELSRLETNGEYGTLYDQMHLDSQAIIPPQVVSGWYADEFAPRQPDVITAVTDVQIIPWTWTLNDKSYPETAEITFEQPFGDEIVTDTIHLVKERGMWRWFYGVSLDSVNTVIERYAPEYPPVTGDPATATVTDDGSIPWGLDTVTTAALTPELLAAALPDEFAGNTLRAEPGAEPVEERPYAFATQSVTYRYTETDDPTMTSAGINLSELPAEMSVSGALEEVRSGPTSTITDGDLLVENVTVQDIGATVLFMLVIQSGGDVVGDVPFLIWGAADGESLYTASARDIAHLRVLAEAIADNVLADSGAIRA
;
A
#
# COMPACT_ATOMS: atom_id res chain seq x y z
N MET A 1 -5.39 41.61 55.96
CA MET A 1 -4.17 41.76 56.79
C MET A 1 -4.30 40.89 58.02
N CYS A 2 -3.54 39.79 58.12
CA CYS A 2 -2.97 39.30 59.39
C CYS A 2 -2.01 38.14 59.09
N ARG A 3 -0.72 38.38 59.32
CA ARG A 3 0.31 37.35 59.54
C ARG A 3 0.20 36.90 61.01
N LEU A 4 0.56 35.64 61.32
CA LEU A 4 1.71 35.25 62.19
C LEU A 4 1.51 33.86 62.87
N PHE A 5 2.47 32.94 62.63
CA PHE A 5 3.13 31.93 63.50
C PHE A 5 2.33 31.18 64.60
N THR A 6 2.45 29.86 64.85
CA THR A 6 3.69 29.09 65.16
C THR A 6 3.42 27.57 65.17
N LEU A 7 4.44 26.78 64.76
CA LEU A 7 4.60 25.32 64.90
C LEU A 7 4.41 24.78 66.33
N VAL A 8 4.14 23.46 66.48
CA VAL A 8 5.04 22.47 67.15
C VAL A 8 4.46 21.03 67.12
N SER A 9 5.35 20.08 66.77
CA SER A 9 5.44 18.64 67.08
C SER A 9 4.58 17.56 66.39
N MET A 10 5.22 16.92 65.40
CA MET A 10 5.57 15.49 65.31
C MET A 10 4.64 14.44 65.95
N LEU A 11 4.09 13.57 65.09
CA LEU A 11 4.12 12.12 65.31
C LEU A 11 4.32 11.41 63.96
N ILE A 12 5.49 10.78 63.83
CA ILE A 12 5.89 9.92 62.72
C ILE A 12 5.20 8.57 62.93
N LEU A 13 4.33 8.18 61.99
CA LEU A 13 3.93 6.80 61.80
C LEU A 13 4.37 6.38 60.40
N ALA A 14 5.52 5.70 60.36
CA ALA A 14 6.04 5.08 59.16
C ALA A 14 5.15 3.87 58.80
N LEU A 15 4.26 4.05 57.82
CA LEU A 15 3.80 2.94 57.00
C LEU A 15 4.76 2.80 55.82
N THR A 16 5.59 1.77 55.88
CA THR A 16 6.35 1.28 54.73
C THR A 16 5.35 0.73 53.70
N ALA A 17 4.92 1.59 52.78
CA ALA A 17 4.29 1.12 51.55
C ALA A 17 5.39 0.47 50.68
N PRO A 18 5.15 -0.70 50.07
CA PRO A 18 6.02 -1.19 49.02
C PRO A 18 6.00 -0.16 47.88
N SER A 19 7.18 0.35 47.53
CA SER A 19 7.36 1.18 46.34
C SER A 19 6.94 0.38 45.11
N ALA A 20 5.71 0.58 44.65
CA ALA A 20 5.34 0.23 43.29
C ALA A 20 6.15 1.16 42.37
N VAL A 21 7.10 0.59 41.65
CA VAL A 21 7.76 1.28 40.53
C VAL A 21 6.66 1.54 39.51
N LEU A 22 6.20 2.79 39.43
CA LEU A 22 5.21 3.21 38.43
C LEU A 22 5.90 3.21 37.05
N PRO A 23 5.39 2.49 36.04
CA PRO A 23 5.93 2.45 34.67
C PRO A 23 5.76 3.77 33.87
N GLY A 24 5.44 4.88 34.53
CA GLY A 24 5.09 6.15 33.88
C GLY A 24 6.26 6.93 33.28
N ALA A 25 7.47 6.82 33.86
CA ALA A 25 8.61 7.62 33.40
C ALA A 25 9.17 7.15 32.04
N ALA A 26 9.17 5.84 31.77
CA ALA A 26 9.63 5.29 30.48
C ALA A 26 8.64 5.59 29.35
N ARG A 27 7.34 5.47 29.62
CA ARG A 27 6.30 5.75 28.62
C ARG A 27 6.29 7.23 28.20
N GLN A 28 6.53 8.16 29.13
CA GLN A 28 6.58 9.59 28.82
C GLN A 28 7.81 9.96 27.98
N SER A 29 8.98 9.36 28.26
CA SER A 29 10.17 9.59 27.43
C SER A 29 10.04 9.00 26.03
N ASP A 30 9.34 7.88 25.87
CA ASP A 30 9.16 7.25 24.57
C ASP A 30 8.26 8.11 23.64
N PHE A 31 7.19 8.71 24.17
CA PHE A 31 6.36 9.66 23.41
C PHE A 31 7.11 10.93 23.03
N GLU A 32 7.90 11.50 23.95
CA GLU A 32 8.69 12.70 23.68
C GLU A 32 9.71 12.47 22.54
N ILE A 33 10.30 11.26 22.46
CA ILE A 33 11.18 10.88 21.35
C ILE A 33 10.39 10.80 20.04
N LEU A 34 9.23 10.12 20.02
CA LEU A 34 8.41 9.99 18.81
C LEU A 34 7.92 11.35 18.30
N GLU A 35 7.47 12.22 19.19
CA GLU A 35 7.03 13.58 18.87
C GLU A 35 8.17 14.41 18.26
N THR A 36 9.38 14.29 18.84
CA THR A 36 10.58 14.98 18.32
C THR A 36 10.97 14.46 16.93
N GLU A 37 11.03 13.13 16.74
CA GLU A 37 11.34 12.52 15.44
C GLU A 37 10.33 12.93 14.36
N ALA A 38 9.04 12.98 14.70
CA ALA A 38 8.00 13.37 13.76
C ALA A 38 8.08 14.87 13.41
N ALA A 39 8.35 15.73 14.39
CA ALA A 39 8.57 17.16 14.16
C ALA A 39 9.77 17.43 13.25
N ASP A 40 10.90 16.76 13.49
CA ASP A 40 12.10 16.85 12.66
C ASP A 40 11.81 16.42 11.22
N GLN A 41 11.03 15.34 11.05
CA GLN A 41 10.61 14.89 9.72
C GLN A 41 9.73 15.93 9.01
N ALA A 42 8.76 16.54 9.69
CA ALA A 42 7.91 17.57 9.08
C ALA A 42 8.73 18.78 8.59
N ILE A 43 9.74 19.21 9.37
CA ILE A 43 10.66 20.27 8.96
C ILE A 43 11.44 19.85 7.70
N GLU A 44 11.97 18.63 7.67
CA GLU A 44 12.69 18.12 6.49
C GLU A 44 11.81 18.05 5.24
N LEU A 45 10.55 17.60 5.36
CA LEU A 45 9.59 17.62 4.25
C LEU A 45 9.41 19.04 3.71
N SER A 46 9.23 20.04 4.58
CA SER A 46 9.08 21.43 4.16
C SER A 46 10.33 22.00 3.46
N ARG A 47 11.52 21.50 3.82
CA ARG A 47 12.78 21.83 3.13
C ARG A 47 12.77 21.28 1.70
N LEU A 48 12.33 20.03 1.51
CA LEU A 48 12.20 19.43 0.18
C LEU A 48 11.19 20.18 -0.69
N GLU A 49 10.04 20.56 -0.11
CA GLU A 49 9.03 21.37 -0.78
C GLU A 49 9.57 22.72 -1.25
N THR A 50 10.26 23.43 -0.35
CA THR A 50 10.86 24.76 -0.62
C THR A 50 11.95 24.69 -1.70
N ASN A 51 12.74 23.61 -1.69
CA ASN A 51 13.83 23.41 -2.66
C ASN A 51 13.36 22.90 -4.03
N GLY A 52 12.07 22.55 -4.19
CA GLY A 52 11.57 21.94 -5.41
C GLY A 52 12.01 20.49 -5.61
N GLU A 53 12.39 19.79 -4.53
CA GLU A 53 12.87 18.39 -4.56
C GLU A 53 11.68 17.40 -4.59
N TYR A 54 10.71 17.61 -5.49
CA TYR A 54 9.41 16.90 -5.47
C TYR A 54 9.51 15.38 -5.70
N GLY A 55 10.52 14.92 -6.46
CA GLY A 55 10.77 13.48 -6.59
C GLY A 55 11.16 12.84 -5.26
N THR A 56 12.05 13.49 -4.51
CA THR A 56 12.43 13.02 -3.16
C THR A 56 11.28 13.17 -2.17
N LEU A 57 10.47 14.22 -2.30
CA LEU A 57 9.25 14.38 -1.51
C LEU A 57 8.26 13.22 -1.77
N TYR A 58 8.08 12.83 -3.03
CA TYR A 58 7.28 11.67 -3.42
C TYR A 58 7.81 10.37 -2.81
N ASP A 59 9.13 10.13 -2.87
CA ASP A 59 9.75 8.93 -2.30
C ASP A 59 9.53 8.78 -0.78
N GLN A 60 9.31 9.92 -0.09
CA GLN A 60 9.01 9.99 1.35
C GLN A 60 7.51 9.92 1.68
N MET A 61 6.63 9.85 0.68
CA MET A 61 5.21 9.56 0.90
C MET A 61 5.01 8.17 1.48
N HIS A 62 3.91 7.99 2.20
CA HIS A 62 3.45 6.70 2.70
C HIS A 62 3.11 5.78 1.52
N LEU A 63 3.39 4.48 1.63
CA LEU A 63 3.20 3.54 0.51
C LEU A 63 1.73 3.48 0.05
N ASP A 64 0.79 3.51 1.00
CA ASP A 64 -0.64 3.62 0.67
C ASP A 64 -0.96 4.88 -0.16
N SER A 65 -0.26 5.99 0.07
CA SER A 65 -0.45 7.21 -0.71
C SER A 65 0.19 7.11 -2.10
N GLN A 66 1.37 6.48 -2.22
CA GLN A 66 2.03 6.23 -3.50
C GLN A 66 1.25 5.24 -4.38
N ALA A 67 0.52 4.29 -3.78
CA ALA A 67 -0.31 3.35 -4.50
C ALA A 67 -1.49 4.02 -5.23
N ILE A 68 -1.90 5.20 -4.76
CA ILE A 68 -3.03 5.96 -5.29
C ILE A 68 -2.59 7.13 -6.15
N ILE A 69 -1.55 7.84 -5.71
CA ILE A 69 -1.16 9.13 -6.27
C ILE A 69 0.06 8.95 -7.15
N PRO A 70 -0.02 9.20 -8.47
CA PRO A 70 1.12 9.11 -9.36
C PRO A 70 2.20 10.19 -9.06
N PRO A 71 3.48 9.94 -9.35
CA PRO A 71 4.55 10.90 -9.10
C PRO A 71 4.40 12.21 -9.90
N GLN A 72 3.79 12.15 -11.08
CA GLN A 72 3.49 13.31 -11.93
C GLN A 72 2.46 14.24 -11.29
N VAL A 73 1.54 13.70 -10.49
CA VAL A 73 0.50 14.46 -9.79
C VAL A 73 1.11 15.31 -8.70
N VAL A 74 1.99 14.74 -7.88
CA VAL A 74 2.72 15.48 -6.84
C VAL A 74 3.61 16.54 -7.48
N SER A 75 4.44 16.15 -8.44
CA SER A 75 5.38 17.07 -9.09
C SER A 75 4.66 18.22 -9.80
N GLY A 76 3.57 17.91 -10.52
CA GLY A 76 2.76 18.89 -11.24
C GLY A 76 2.02 19.85 -10.31
N TRP A 77 1.33 19.32 -9.30
CA TRP A 77 0.59 20.15 -8.35
C TRP A 77 1.52 21.07 -7.54
N TYR A 78 2.64 20.56 -7.04
CA TYR A 78 3.59 21.39 -6.29
C TYR A 78 4.20 22.48 -7.17
N ALA A 79 4.53 22.20 -8.43
CA ALA A 79 5.06 23.19 -9.35
C ALA A 79 4.04 24.29 -9.71
N ASP A 80 2.78 23.93 -9.92
CA ASP A 80 1.75 24.83 -10.42
C ASP A 80 0.98 25.59 -9.32
N GLU A 81 0.78 24.98 -8.15
CA GLU A 81 -0.11 25.50 -7.10
C GLU A 81 0.66 25.88 -5.82
N PHE A 82 1.68 25.11 -5.45
CA PHE A 82 2.44 25.34 -4.21
C PHE A 82 3.60 26.32 -4.40
N ALA A 83 4.51 26.05 -5.34
CA ALA A 83 5.70 26.85 -5.58
C ALA A 83 5.42 28.34 -5.88
N PRO A 84 4.37 28.71 -6.66
CA PRO A 84 4.07 30.12 -6.92
C PRO A 84 3.66 30.91 -5.68
N ARG A 85 3.25 30.23 -4.60
CA ARG A 85 2.96 30.85 -3.30
C ARG A 85 4.22 31.21 -2.51
N GLN A 86 5.40 30.87 -3.03
CA GLN A 86 6.70 31.15 -2.42
C GLN A 86 6.80 30.57 -0.99
N PRO A 87 6.61 29.25 -0.83
CA PRO A 87 6.79 28.58 0.45
C PRO A 87 8.23 28.79 0.96
N ASP A 88 8.37 28.92 2.27
CA ASP A 88 9.63 28.76 2.97
C ASP A 88 9.55 27.55 3.92
N VAL A 89 10.67 27.19 4.53
CA VAL A 89 10.75 26.10 5.50
C VAL A 89 9.87 26.42 6.72
N ILE A 90 9.26 25.39 7.31
CA ILE A 90 8.53 25.51 8.58
C ILE A 90 9.37 26.26 9.62
N THR A 91 8.79 27.31 10.21
CA THR A 91 9.48 28.17 11.17
C THR A 91 9.20 27.81 12.62
N ALA A 92 8.05 27.18 12.89
CA ALA A 92 7.68 26.70 14.21
C ALA A 92 6.79 25.46 14.12
N VAL A 93 7.11 24.44 14.90
CA VAL A 93 6.17 23.35 15.24
C VAL A 93 5.50 23.72 16.55
N THR A 94 4.18 23.88 16.53
CA THR A 94 3.39 24.42 17.64
C THR A 94 2.75 23.34 18.50
N ASP A 95 2.45 22.18 17.91
CA ASP A 95 1.89 21.03 18.61
C ASP A 95 2.23 19.74 17.88
N VAL A 96 2.43 18.65 18.62
CA VAL A 96 2.60 17.30 18.09
C VAL A 96 1.82 16.34 18.99
N GLN A 97 0.95 15.52 18.39
CA GLN A 97 0.19 14.52 19.12
C GLN A 97 0.27 13.16 18.42
N ILE A 98 0.49 12.10 19.19
CA ILE A 98 0.38 10.72 18.68
C ILE A 98 -1.05 10.23 18.91
N ILE A 99 -1.82 10.13 17.84
CA ILE A 99 -3.25 9.81 17.87
C ILE A 99 -3.62 8.72 16.86
N PRO A 100 -4.72 7.98 17.08
CA PRO A 100 -5.36 7.23 16.01
C PRO A 100 -5.93 8.20 14.96
N TRP A 101 -5.70 7.93 13.69
CA TRP A 101 -6.20 8.74 12.58
C TRP A 101 -6.63 7.85 11.41
N THR A 102 -7.62 8.30 10.66
CA THR A 102 -8.15 7.58 9.50
C THR A 102 -7.90 8.42 8.26
N TRP A 103 -7.19 7.87 7.27
CA TRP A 103 -6.96 8.55 6.01
C TRP A 103 -8.22 8.51 5.16
N THR A 104 -8.88 9.65 5.06
CA THR A 104 -10.18 9.83 4.37
C THR A 104 -10.22 9.42 2.89
N LEU A 105 -9.08 9.19 2.25
CA LEU A 105 -9.05 8.80 0.84
C LEU A 105 -9.43 7.32 0.62
N ASN A 106 -9.11 6.46 1.59
CA ASN A 106 -9.38 5.03 1.54
C ASN A 106 -9.96 4.46 2.85
N ASP A 107 -10.33 5.33 3.79
CA ASP A 107 -10.84 4.97 5.12
C ASP A 107 -9.91 4.05 5.94
N LYS A 108 -8.63 3.95 5.57
CA LYS A 108 -7.64 3.17 6.31
C LYS A 108 -7.28 3.86 7.61
N SER A 109 -7.34 3.11 8.71
CA SER A 109 -7.09 3.63 10.05
C SER A 109 -5.69 3.25 10.55
N TYR A 110 -4.97 4.25 11.04
CA TYR A 110 -3.63 4.14 11.57
C TYR A 110 -3.67 4.41 13.08
N PRO A 111 -3.36 3.41 13.94
CA PRO A 111 -3.50 3.56 15.38
C PRO A 111 -2.48 4.52 16.00
N GLU A 112 -1.34 4.72 15.33
CA GLU A 112 -0.26 5.60 15.77
C GLU A 112 0.14 6.54 14.63
N THR A 113 -0.47 7.73 14.63
CA THR A 113 -0.20 8.81 13.68
C THR A 113 0.29 10.03 14.43
N ALA A 114 1.35 10.66 13.96
CA ALA A 114 1.75 11.98 14.43
C ALA A 114 0.93 13.05 13.71
N GLU A 115 0.04 13.71 14.43
CA GLU A 115 -0.62 14.93 13.98
C GLU A 115 0.25 16.12 14.43
N ILE A 116 0.76 16.88 13.46
CA ILE A 116 1.72 17.96 13.71
C ILE A 116 1.09 19.27 13.22
N THR A 117 0.97 20.24 14.12
CA THR A 117 0.53 21.60 13.77
C THR A 117 1.71 22.54 13.72
N PHE A 118 1.88 23.27 12.61
CA PHE A 118 3.07 24.08 12.34
C PHE A 118 2.74 25.43 11.69
N GLU A 119 3.71 26.35 11.73
CA GLU A 119 3.68 27.66 11.08
C GLU A 119 4.69 27.69 9.92
N GLN A 120 4.19 27.89 8.70
CA GLN A 120 4.99 27.96 7.47
C GLN A 120 4.80 29.31 6.76
N PRO A 121 5.89 30.00 6.38
CA PRO A 121 5.80 31.20 5.57
C PRO A 121 5.45 30.89 4.10
N PHE A 122 4.64 31.75 3.50
CA PHE A 122 4.33 31.82 2.08
C PHE A 122 4.43 33.29 1.63
N GLY A 123 5.58 33.68 1.11
CA GLY A 123 5.89 35.09 0.84
C GLY A 123 5.82 35.95 2.11
N ASP A 124 4.87 36.88 2.17
CA ASP A 124 4.67 37.79 3.32
C ASP A 124 3.65 37.26 4.34
N GLU A 125 3.02 36.10 4.09
CA GLU A 125 2.02 35.48 4.95
C GLU A 125 2.61 34.32 5.75
N ILE A 126 2.18 34.15 7.01
CA ILE A 126 2.46 32.94 7.80
C ILE A 126 1.15 32.16 7.89
N VAL A 127 1.18 30.91 7.44
CA VAL A 127 0.05 30.00 7.46
C VAL A 127 0.27 28.96 8.57
N THR A 128 -0.76 28.73 9.38
CA THR A 128 -0.81 27.60 10.30
C THR A 128 -1.51 26.44 9.62
N ASP A 129 -0.86 25.29 9.57
CA ASP A 129 -1.41 24.08 8.94
C ASP A 129 -1.11 22.83 9.79
N THR A 130 -1.73 21.72 9.41
CA THR A 130 -1.61 20.42 10.08
C THR A 130 -1.21 19.35 9.08
N ILE A 131 -0.23 18.52 9.45
CA ILE A 131 0.17 17.33 8.68
C ILE A 131 0.04 16.07 9.53
N HIS A 132 -0.37 14.98 8.89
CA HIS A 132 -0.41 13.64 9.47
C HIS A 132 0.74 12.80 8.94
N LEU A 133 1.58 12.28 9.85
CA LEU A 133 2.66 11.36 9.52
C LEU A 133 2.41 10.00 10.16
N VAL A 134 2.63 8.93 9.40
CA VAL A 134 2.57 7.55 9.89
C VAL A 134 3.95 6.92 9.79
N LYS A 135 4.35 6.18 10.82
CA LYS A 135 5.65 5.51 10.86
C LYS A 135 5.57 4.21 10.06
N GLU A 136 6.35 4.14 8.99
CA GLU A 136 6.45 2.97 8.12
C GLU A 136 7.93 2.62 7.91
N ARG A 137 8.28 1.37 8.24
CA ARG A 137 9.68 0.87 8.21
C ARG A 137 10.67 1.77 8.98
N GLY A 138 10.22 2.27 10.13
CA GLY A 138 11.03 3.10 11.03
C GLY A 138 11.13 4.58 10.62
N MET A 139 10.52 5.00 9.52
CA MET A 139 10.53 6.38 9.04
C MET A 139 9.13 6.98 9.07
N TRP A 140 9.01 8.25 9.44
CA TRP A 140 7.75 8.99 9.38
C TRP A 140 7.46 9.39 7.92
N ARG A 141 6.28 9.02 7.41
CA ARG A 141 5.87 9.24 6.02
C ARG A 141 4.57 10.01 5.94
N TRP A 142 4.44 10.85 4.92
CA TRP A 142 3.30 11.76 4.74
C TRP A 142 2.29 11.23 3.71
N PHE A 143 1.07 11.75 3.75
CA PHE A 143 -0.02 11.40 2.83
C PHE A 143 -0.38 12.58 1.95
N TYR A 144 -0.73 12.31 0.68
CA TYR A 144 -1.20 13.34 -0.23
C TYR A 144 -2.73 13.36 -0.30
N GLY A 145 -3.30 14.54 -0.09
CA GLY A 145 -4.74 14.80 -0.24
C GLY A 145 -5.60 14.31 0.93
N VAL A 146 -6.73 15.01 1.10
CA VAL A 146 -7.71 14.79 2.20
C VAL A 146 -9.13 14.51 1.69
N SER A 147 -9.30 14.31 0.38
CA SER A 147 -10.60 13.93 -0.22
C SER A 147 -10.42 13.37 -1.63
N LEU A 148 -11.29 12.43 -2.00
CA LEU A 148 -11.30 11.80 -3.32
C LEU A 148 -11.57 12.78 -4.46
N ASP A 149 -12.57 13.66 -4.30
CA ASP A 149 -12.92 14.63 -5.34
C ASP A 149 -11.74 15.55 -5.68
N SER A 150 -11.03 16.02 -4.65
CA SER A 150 -9.85 16.87 -4.85
C SER A 150 -8.71 16.09 -5.50
N VAL A 151 -8.45 14.86 -5.05
CA VAL A 151 -7.40 14.01 -5.63
C VAL A 151 -7.70 13.69 -7.10
N ASN A 152 -8.93 13.32 -7.44
CA ASN A 152 -9.34 13.03 -8.81
C ASN A 152 -9.22 14.23 -9.73
N THR A 153 -9.57 15.43 -9.24
CA THR A 153 -9.41 16.67 -9.99
C THR A 153 -7.94 16.93 -10.34
N VAL A 154 -7.02 16.64 -9.40
CA VAL A 154 -5.59 16.84 -9.60
C VAL A 154 -5.01 15.73 -10.50
N ILE A 155 -5.43 14.48 -10.34
CA ILE A 155 -5.04 13.38 -11.23
C ILE A 155 -5.48 13.66 -12.67
N GLU A 156 -6.74 14.03 -12.89
CA GLU A 156 -7.25 14.36 -14.23
C GLU A 156 -6.43 15.49 -14.89
N ARG A 157 -5.92 16.43 -14.09
CA ARG A 157 -5.13 17.57 -14.59
C ARG A 157 -3.68 17.21 -14.90
N TYR A 158 -3.01 16.45 -14.03
CA TYR A 158 -1.56 16.26 -14.10
C TYR A 158 -1.12 14.87 -14.55
N ALA A 159 -2.04 13.90 -14.56
CA ALA A 159 -1.81 12.53 -14.98
C ALA A 159 -3.10 11.94 -15.62
N PRO A 160 -3.64 12.56 -16.69
CA PRO A 160 -4.93 12.17 -17.30
C PRO A 160 -4.96 10.74 -17.86
N GLU A 161 -3.81 10.13 -18.06
CA GLU A 161 -3.66 8.72 -18.43
C GLU A 161 -3.95 7.75 -17.28
N TYR A 162 -3.97 8.23 -16.03
CA TYR A 162 -4.32 7.43 -14.87
C TYR A 162 -5.84 7.44 -14.64
N PRO A 163 -6.44 6.28 -14.34
CA PRO A 163 -7.85 6.20 -14.03
C PRO A 163 -8.17 7.00 -12.76
N PRO A 164 -9.40 7.53 -12.62
CA PRO A 164 -9.81 8.19 -11.40
C PRO A 164 -9.75 7.21 -10.22
N VAL A 165 -9.32 7.73 -9.07
CA VAL A 165 -9.34 7.05 -7.78
C VAL A 165 -10.78 6.95 -7.34
N THR A 166 -11.31 5.74 -7.36
CA THR A 166 -12.51 5.41 -6.60
C THR A 166 -12.13 5.36 -5.14
N GLY A 167 -13.02 5.85 -4.26
CA GLY A 167 -12.82 5.73 -2.82
C GLY A 167 -12.49 4.30 -2.49
N ASP A 168 -11.29 4.11 -1.95
CA ASP A 168 -10.66 2.85 -1.65
C ASP A 168 -9.91 2.14 -2.81
N PRO A 169 -8.56 2.22 -2.88
CA PRO A 169 -7.73 1.41 -3.77
C PRO A 169 -7.57 -0.05 -3.29
N ALA A 170 -7.94 -0.34 -2.04
CA ALA A 170 -8.04 -1.69 -1.48
C ALA A 170 -9.40 -2.31 -1.81
N THR A 171 -10.44 -1.51 -2.07
CA THR A 171 -11.59 -1.97 -2.85
C THR A 171 -11.18 -2.05 -4.32
N ALA A 172 -10.59 -3.19 -4.67
CA ALA A 172 -11.08 -3.88 -5.84
C ALA A 172 -12.56 -4.20 -5.58
N THR A 173 -13.45 -3.19 -5.59
CA THR A 173 -14.87 -3.44 -5.46
C THR A 173 -15.19 -4.25 -6.70
N VAL A 174 -15.53 -5.53 -6.47
CA VAL A 174 -16.63 -6.12 -7.20
C VAL A 174 -17.67 -5.01 -7.27
N THR A 175 -17.88 -4.44 -8.45
CA THR A 175 -18.87 -3.37 -8.54
C THR A 175 -20.16 -3.92 -7.94
N ASP A 176 -21.06 -3.08 -7.43
CA ASP A 176 -22.30 -3.55 -6.78
C ASP A 176 -23.11 -4.57 -7.62
N ASP A 177 -22.75 -4.76 -8.90
CA ASP A 177 -23.29 -5.76 -9.83
C ASP A 177 -22.62 -7.16 -9.83
N GLY A 178 -21.50 -7.39 -9.14
CA GLY A 178 -20.78 -8.67 -9.17
C GLY A 178 -19.58 -8.76 -10.13
N SER A 179 -19.18 -7.68 -10.80
CA SER A 179 -18.09 -7.70 -11.80
C SER A 179 -16.70 -8.01 -11.20
N ILE A 180 -15.88 -8.79 -11.92
CA ILE A 180 -14.50 -9.08 -11.51
C ILE A 180 -13.62 -7.82 -11.71
N PRO A 181 -12.74 -7.45 -10.76
CA PRO A 181 -11.85 -6.29 -10.88
C PRO A 181 -10.90 -6.35 -12.08
N TRP A 182 -10.45 -5.18 -12.53
CA TRP A 182 -9.38 -5.00 -13.53
C TRP A 182 -9.62 -5.71 -14.87
N GLY A 183 -10.89 -5.90 -15.25
CA GLY A 183 -11.27 -6.54 -16.52
C GLY A 183 -10.97 -8.04 -16.57
N LEU A 184 -10.65 -8.66 -15.43
CA LEU A 184 -10.29 -10.07 -15.37
C LEU A 184 -11.48 -11.02 -15.58
N ASP A 185 -12.71 -10.51 -15.58
CA ASP A 185 -13.87 -11.27 -16.07
C ASP A 185 -13.66 -11.79 -17.51
N THR A 186 -12.82 -11.10 -18.29
CA THR A 186 -12.52 -11.49 -19.67
C THR A 186 -11.40 -12.52 -19.79
N VAL A 187 -10.52 -12.62 -18.77
CA VAL A 187 -9.42 -13.60 -18.74
C VAL A 187 -9.80 -14.88 -18.03
N THR A 188 -10.81 -14.83 -17.18
CA THR A 188 -11.25 -15.97 -16.37
C THR A 188 -12.16 -16.95 -17.14
N THR A 189 -11.97 -17.06 -18.46
CA THR A 189 -12.78 -17.91 -19.33
C THR A 189 -12.15 -19.30 -19.50
N ALA A 190 -12.97 -20.32 -19.74
CA ALA A 190 -12.48 -21.69 -19.99
C ALA A 190 -11.63 -21.81 -21.28
N ALA A 191 -11.51 -20.73 -22.05
CA ALA A 191 -10.69 -20.66 -23.25
C ALA A 191 -9.27 -20.12 -22.96
N LEU A 192 -8.99 -19.53 -21.80
CA LEU A 192 -7.66 -19.03 -21.47
C LEU A 192 -6.73 -20.20 -21.13
N THR A 193 -5.90 -20.62 -22.08
CA THR A 193 -4.86 -21.62 -21.83
C THR A 193 -3.58 -20.95 -21.28
N PRO A 194 -2.66 -21.71 -20.66
CA PRO A 194 -1.33 -21.21 -20.30
C PRO A 194 -0.61 -20.51 -21.44
N GLU A 195 -0.72 -21.02 -22.66
CA GLU A 195 -0.11 -20.44 -23.86
C GLU A 195 -0.75 -19.12 -24.26
N LEU A 196 -2.08 -19.02 -24.15
CA LEU A 196 -2.79 -17.77 -24.43
C LEU A 196 -2.51 -16.72 -23.36
N LEU A 197 -2.43 -17.11 -22.09
CA LEU A 197 -2.00 -16.21 -21.05
C LEU A 197 -0.56 -15.75 -21.30
N ALA A 198 0.36 -16.66 -21.65
CA ALA A 198 1.73 -16.30 -21.98
C ALA A 198 1.84 -15.36 -23.18
N ALA A 199 1.00 -15.54 -24.21
CA ALA A 199 0.93 -14.68 -25.39
C ALA A 199 0.27 -13.32 -25.09
N ALA A 200 -0.67 -13.28 -24.15
CA ALA A 200 -1.35 -12.07 -23.73
C ALA A 200 -0.49 -11.18 -22.83
N LEU A 201 0.72 -11.58 -22.52
CA LEU A 201 1.56 -10.78 -21.67
C LEU A 201 2.27 -9.69 -22.47
N PRO A 202 2.27 -8.46 -21.95
CA PRO A 202 2.88 -7.37 -22.68
C PRO A 202 4.40 -7.59 -22.78
N ASP A 203 4.95 -7.36 -23.98
CA ASP A 203 6.40 -7.39 -24.23
C ASP A 203 7.13 -6.34 -23.37
N GLU A 204 6.46 -5.22 -23.09
CA GLU A 204 6.92 -4.14 -22.21
C GLU A 204 5.86 -3.75 -21.17
N PHE A 205 6.28 -3.59 -19.92
CA PHE A 205 5.43 -3.23 -18.79
C PHE A 205 6.12 -2.19 -17.91
N ALA A 206 5.51 -1.02 -17.72
CA ALA A 206 6.07 0.08 -16.92
C ALA A 206 7.54 0.42 -17.26
N GLY A 207 7.92 0.37 -18.55
CA GLY A 207 9.29 0.58 -19.01
C GLY A 207 10.24 -0.62 -18.87
N ASN A 208 9.74 -1.80 -18.51
CA ASN A 208 10.51 -3.04 -18.35
C ASN A 208 10.18 -4.06 -19.44
N THR A 209 11.12 -4.90 -19.84
CA THR A 209 10.92 -5.93 -20.88
C THR A 209 10.64 -7.30 -20.29
N LEU A 210 9.70 -8.03 -20.88
CA LEU A 210 9.40 -9.42 -20.55
C LEU A 210 10.62 -10.34 -20.75
N ARG A 211 10.92 -11.17 -19.75
CA ARG A 211 11.92 -12.23 -19.85
C ARG A 211 11.40 -13.54 -19.29
N ALA A 212 11.09 -14.50 -20.16
CA ALA A 212 10.72 -15.84 -19.74
C ALA A 212 11.91 -16.54 -19.05
N GLU A 213 11.68 -17.07 -17.85
CA GLU A 213 12.60 -17.99 -17.19
C GLU A 213 12.03 -19.41 -17.22
N PRO A 214 12.87 -20.44 -17.42
CA PRO A 214 12.44 -21.81 -17.19
C PRO A 214 12.04 -21.95 -15.72
N GLY A 215 10.86 -22.52 -15.46
CA GLY A 215 10.34 -22.71 -14.12
C GLY A 215 11.35 -23.38 -13.19
N ALA A 216 11.46 -22.87 -11.97
CA ALA A 216 12.26 -23.52 -10.93
C ALA A 216 11.65 -24.90 -10.62
N GLU A 217 12.49 -25.89 -10.31
CA GLU A 217 12.03 -27.20 -9.82
C GLU A 217 11.06 -26.97 -8.63
N PRO A 218 9.91 -27.67 -8.59
CA PRO A 218 8.93 -27.49 -7.54
C PRO A 218 9.56 -27.73 -6.17
N VAL A 219 9.48 -26.72 -5.30
CA VAL A 219 9.93 -26.84 -3.91
C VAL A 219 8.79 -27.48 -3.13
N GLU A 220 8.95 -28.74 -2.69
CA GLU A 220 7.94 -29.62 -2.06
C GLU A 220 7.15 -29.04 -0.86
N GLU A 221 7.46 -27.83 -0.37
CA GLU A 221 6.90 -27.27 0.87
C GLU A 221 6.13 -25.96 0.71
N ARG A 222 5.88 -25.47 -0.52
CA ARG A 222 5.12 -24.23 -0.71
C ARG A 222 3.61 -24.50 -0.84
N PRO A 223 2.75 -23.60 -0.32
CA PRO A 223 1.31 -23.64 -0.59
C PRO A 223 1.06 -23.70 -2.10
N TYR A 224 0.00 -24.37 -2.54
CA TYR A 224 -0.34 -24.57 -3.97
C TYR A 224 -0.44 -23.27 -4.79
N ALA A 225 -0.56 -22.09 -4.18
CA ALA A 225 -0.49 -20.81 -4.90
C ALA A 225 0.91 -20.39 -5.38
N PHE A 226 1.95 -21.13 -5.00
CA PHE A 226 3.33 -20.82 -5.36
C PHE A 226 3.99 -21.97 -6.15
N ALA A 227 3.32 -22.34 -7.25
CA ALA A 227 3.79 -22.89 -8.53
C ALA A 227 4.49 -24.26 -8.63
N THR A 228 3.99 -25.02 -9.62
CA THR A 228 4.66 -26.09 -10.39
C THR A 228 5.23 -25.58 -11.74
N GLN A 229 4.75 -24.45 -12.28
CA GLN A 229 5.34 -23.75 -13.44
C GLN A 229 5.29 -22.22 -13.26
N SER A 230 6.42 -21.51 -13.41
CA SER A 230 6.48 -20.06 -13.22
C SER A 230 6.90 -19.32 -14.50
N VAL A 231 6.17 -18.27 -14.87
CA VAL A 231 6.59 -17.29 -15.88
C VAL A 231 6.88 -15.97 -15.15
N THR A 232 8.15 -15.77 -14.78
CA THR A 232 8.55 -14.61 -13.96
C THR A 232 8.90 -13.41 -14.85
N TYR A 233 8.41 -12.21 -14.54
CA TYR A 233 8.86 -10.95 -15.18
C TYR A 233 9.94 -10.29 -14.30
N ARG A 234 11.21 -10.45 -14.64
CA ARG A 234 12.28 -9.79 -13.86
C ARG A 234 12.50 -8.34 -14.28
N TYR A 235 12.78 -7.45 -13.32
CA TYR A 235 13.27 -6.10 -13.64
C TYR A 235 14.58 -6.23 -14.43
N THR A 236 14.81 -5.30 -15.33
CA THR A 236 16.16 -4.83 -15.63
C THR A 236 16.18 -3.32 -15.43
N GLU A 237 15.96 -2.88 -14.19
CA GLU A 237 16.41 -1.52 -13.85
C GLU A 237 17.94 -1.51 -13.95
N THR A 238 18.45 -0.42 -14.52
CA THR A 238 19.87 -0.23 -14.86
C THR A 238 20.85 -0.39 -13.69
N ASP A 239 20.35 -0.39 -12.45
CA ASP A 239 21.16 -0.38 -11.23
C ASP A 239 21.11 -1.68 -10.40
N ASP A 240 20.09 -2.55 -10.57
CA ASP A 240 20.10 -3.92 -10.01
C ASP A 240 19.25 -4.92 -10.84
N PRO A 241 19.87 -5.73 -11.73
CA PRO A 241 19.19 -6.71 -12.57
C PRO A 241 18.69 -7.95 -11.79
N THR A 242 18.77 -7.97 -10.46
CA THR A 242 18.38 -9.13 -9.64
C THR A 242 16.99 -8.99 -9.01
N MET A 243 16.39 -7.79 -8.99
CA MET A 243 15.05 -7.58 -8.44
C MET A 243 13.96 -8.05 -9.43
N THR A 244 12.82 -8.54 -8.92
CA THR A 244 11.66 -8.96 -9.73
C THR A 244 10.51 -7.96 -9.58
N SER A 245 9.93 -7.47 -10.68
CA SER A 245 8.91 -6.40 -10.68
C SER A 245 7.53 -6.86 -10.54
N ALA A 246 7.30 -7.93 -11.25
CA ALA A 246 6.04 -8.56 -11.40
C ALA A 246 6.30 -10.02 -11.69
N GLY A 247 5.34 -10.86 -11.41
CA GLY A 247 5.46 -12.27 -11.72
C GLY A 247 4.10 -12.80 -12.06
N ILE A 248 4.05 -13.77 -12.97
CA ILE A 248 2.84 -14.54 -13.16
C ILE A 248 3.20 -15.99 -13.01
N ASN A 249 2.56 -16.61 -12.03
CA ASN A 249 2.74 -18.01 -11.76
C ASN A 249 1.48 -18.75 -12.16
N LEU A 250 1.69 -19.93 -12.74
CA LEU A 250 0.64 -20.87 -13.06
C LEU A 250 0.83 -22.10 -12.17
N SER A 251 -0.23 -22.46 -11.45
CA SER A 251 -0.22 -23.64 -10.61
C SER A 251 -1.32 -24.58 -11.07
N GLU A 252 -0.93 -25.71 -11.65
CA GLU A 252 -1.86 -26.82 -11.90
C GLU A 252 -2.29 -27.42 -10.55
N LEU A 253 -3.60 -27.56 -10.36
CA LEU A 253 -4.18 -28.12 -9.15
C LEU A 253 -4.21 -29.66 -9.23
N PRO A 254 -3.98 -30.37 -8.12
CA PRO A 254 -4.27 -31.79 -8.03
C PRO A 254 -5.71 -32.10 -8.43
N ALA A 255 -5.94 -33.29 -9.00
CA ALA A 255 -7.27 -33.70 -9.48
C ALA A 255 -8.35 -33.69 -8.39
N GLU A 256 -7.96 -33.84 -7.13
CA GLU A 256 -8.82 -33.80 -5.94
C GLU A 256 -9.00 -32.39 -5.33
N MET A 257 -8.25 -31.40 -5.79
CA MET A 257 -8.24 -30.04 -5.26
C MET A 257 -9.09 -29.12 -6.13
N SER A 258 -10.05 -28.43 -5.50
CA SER A 258 -10.82 -27.38 -6.18
C SER A 258 -10.10 -26.03 -6.07
N VAL A 259 -10.35 -25.11 -7.01
CA VAL A 259 -9.92 -23.70 -6.91
C VAL A 259 -10.29 -23.10 -5.55
N SER A 260 -11.52 -23.31 -5.08
CA SER A 260 -11.95 -22.86 -3.76
C SER A 260 -11.14 -23.46 -2.62
N GLY A 261 -10.78 -24.75 -2.72
CA GLY A 261 -9.95 -25.44 -1.74
C GLY A 261 -8.50 -24.92 -1.75
N ALA A 262 -7.95 -24.65 -2.94
CA ALA A 262 -6.63 -24.07 -3.09
C ALA A 262 -6.56 -22.66 -2.49
N LEU A 263 -7.53 -21.80 -2.82
CA LEU A 263 -7.65 -20.46 -2.23
C LEU A 263 -7.81 -20.50 -0.72
N GLU A 264 -8.62 -21.42 -0.19
CA GLU A 264 -8.75 -21.62 1.25
C GLU A 264 -7.42 -22.03 1.90
N GLU A 265 -6.62 -22.84 1.22
CA GLU A 265 -5.29 -23.24 1.69
C GLU A 265 -4.31 -22.06 1.69
N VAL A 266 -4.35 -21.18 0.68
CA VAL A 266 -3.57 -19.92 0.69
C VAL A 266 -3.94 -19.08 1.91
N ARG A 267 -5.24 -18.95 2.15
CA ARG A 267 -5.79 -18.15 3.24
C ARG A 267 -5.46 -18.71 4.62
N SER A 268 -5.50 -20.04 4.77
CA SER A 268 -5.36 -20.74 6.06
C SER A 268 -3.97 -21.34 6.29
N GLY A 269 -3.06 -21.21 5.32
CA GLY A 269 -1.78 -21.90 5.29
C GLY A 269 -0.83 -21.50 6.43
N PRO A 270 -0.23 -22.47 7.17
CA PRO A 270 0.67 -22.21 8.29
C PRO A 270 2.06 -21.70 7.87
N THR A 271 2.41 -21.85 6.60
CA THR A 271 3.61 -21.25 5.96
C THR A 271 3.32 -19.89 5.35
N SER A 272 2.07 -19.45 5.35
CA SER A 272 1.79 -18.07 5.05
C SER A 272 2.31 -17.25 6.23
N THR A 273 3.27 -16.36 5.97
CA THR A 273 3.74 -15.36 6.95
C THR A 273 2.69 -14.30 7.23
N ILE A 274 1.43 -14.58 6.89
CA ILE A 274 0.29 -13.71 6.97
C ILE A 274 -0.20 -13.78 8.42
N THR A 275 0.23 -12.83 9.25
CA THR A 275 -0.35 -12.68 10.58
C THR A 275 -1.70 -11.96 10.48
N ASP A 276 -2.60 -12.16 11.46
CA ASP A 276 -3.95 -11.55 11.51
C ASP A 276 -3.98 -10.01 11.34
N GLY A 277 -2.81 -9.33 11.42
CA GLY A 277 -2.65 -7.90 11.19
C GLY A 277 -2.16 -7.48 9.80
N ASP A 278 -1.67 -8.43 8.97
CA ASP A 278 -1.16 -8.20 7.60
C ASP A 278 -2.23 -8.51 6.53
N LEU A 279 -3.42 -8.91 6.97
CA LEU A 279 -4.58 -9.18 6.13
C LEU A 279 -5.36 -7.90 5.84
N LEU A 280 -5.07 -7.26 4.72
CA LEU A 280 -6.16 -6.85 3.83
C LEU A 280 -6.58 -8.10 3.04
N VAL A 281 -7.19 -9.10 3.71
CA VAL A 281 -8.05 -10.04 2.99
C VAL A 281 -9.40 -9.38 2.88
N GLU A 282 -9.61 -8.74 1.74
CA GLU A 282 -10.96 -8.68 1.23
C GLU A 282 -11.35 -10.11 0.86
N ASN A 283 -12.05 -10.79 1.78
CA ASN A 283 -12.77 -12.01 1.44
C ASN A 283 -13.88 -11.62 0.47
N VAL A 284 -13.58 -11.56 -0.82
CA VAL A 284 -14.64 -11.53 -1.83
C VAL A 284 -15.12 -12.96 -2.01
N THR A 285 -15.92 -13.44 -1.06
CA THR A 285 -16.75 -14.63 -1.30
C THR A 285 -17.97 -14.19 -2.10
N VAL A 286 -17.86 -14.15 -3.43
CA VAL A 286 -19.04 -13.94 -4.27
C VAL A 286 -19.90 -15.21 -4.18
N GLN A 287 -20.99 -15.14 -3.42
CA GLN A 287 -21.99 -16.19 -3.40
C GLN A 287 -22.92 -16.09 -4.62
N ASP A 288 -22.80 -17.12 -5.44
CA ASP A 288 -23.86 -17.78 -6.21
C ASP A 288 -24.52 -16.99 -7.35
N ILE A 289 -23.87 -16.95 -8.52
CA ILE A 289 -24.56 -16.87 -9.82
C ILE A 289 -23.80 -17.66 -10.90
N GLY A 290 -23.98 -18.98 -10.95
CA GLY A 290 -23.95 -19.80 -12.18
C GLY A 290 -22.62 -20.04 -12.94
N ALA A 291 -21.57 -19.25 -12.75
CA ALA A 291 -20.19 -19.49 -13.20
C ALA A 291 -19.30 -18.36 -12.65
N THR A 292 -18.89 -18.46 -11.39
CA THR A 292 -18.13 -17.40 -10.72
C THR A 292 -16.67 -17.80 -10.59
N VAL A 293 -15.79 -16.97 -11.10
CA VAL A 293 -14.35 -17.16 -10.89
C VAL A 293 -13.97 -16.50 -9.58
N LEU A 294 -13.32 -17.29 -8.71
CA LEU A 294 -12.86 -16.84 -7.41
C LEU A 294 -11.50 -16.14 -7.57
N PHE A 295 -11.36 -14.99 -6.92
CA PHE A 295 -10.09 -14.27 -6.83
C PHE A 295 -9.78 -13.91 -5.36
N MET A 296 -8.51 -13.62 -5.10
CA MET A 296 -7.98 -13.26 -3.80
C MET A 296 -6.81 -12.29 -3.99
N LEU A 297 -6.90 -11.12 -3.38
CA LEU A 297 -5.76 -10.21 -3.23
C LEU A 297 -5.08 -10.51 -1.89
N VAL A 298 -3.77 -10.71 -1.92
CA VAL A 298 -2.93 -11.01 -0.75
C VAL A 298 -1.78 -10.02 -0.73
N ILE A 299 -1.45 -9.46 0.43
CA ILE A 299 -0.23 -8.68 0.61
C ILE A 299 0.70 -9.50 1.51
N GLN A 300 1.91 -9.80 1.03
CA GLN A 300 2.90 -10.56 1.80
C GLN A 300 4.12 -9.71 2.10
N SER A 301 4.55 -9.67 3.35
CA SER A 301 5.82 -9.04 3.71
C SER A 301 7.01 -9.88 3.22
N GLY A 302 7.80 -9.32 2.31
CA GLY A 302 9.04 -9.92 1.79
C GLY A 302 10.27 -9.67 2.68
N GLY A 303 10.07 -9.14 3.90
CA GLY A 303 11.13 -8.71 4.81
C GLY A 303 11.68 -7.31 4.49
N ASP A 304 12.59 -6.82 5.34
CA ASP A 304 13.05 -5.42 5.35
C ASP A 304 13.58 -4.89 4.01
N VAL A 305 14.13 -5.78 3.18
CA VAL A 305 14.76 -5.44 1.88
C VAL A 305 13.73 -5.35 0.76
N VAL A 306 12.76 -6.26 0.73
CA VAL A 306 11.79 -6.37 -0.37
C VAL A 306 10.55 -5.52 -0.07
N GLY A 307 10.20 -5.37 1.21
CA GLY A 307 8.94 -4.76 1.61
C GLY A 307 7.75 -5.65 1.31
N ASP A 308 6.56 -5.06 1.39
CA ASP A 308 5.30 -5.76 1.15
C ASP A 308 5.04 -5.91 -0.34
N VAL A 309 4.64 -7.11 -0.74
CA VAL A 309 4.44 -7.52 -2.13
C VAL A 309 2.98 -7.93 -2.29
N PRO A 310 2.19 -7.23 -3.11
CA PRO A 310 0.84 -7.65 -3.44
C PRO A 310 0.84 -8.81 -4.46
N PHE A 311 -0.09 -9.73 -4.25
CA PHE A 311 -0.38 -10.89 -5.08
C PHE A 311 -1.87 -10.91 -5.39
N LEU A 312 -2.22 -10.97 -6.67
CA LEU A 312 -3.56 -11.28 -7.12
C LEU A 312 -3.60 -12.74 -7.55
N ILE A 313 -4.51 -13.50 -6.96
CA ILE A 313 -4.67 -14.93 -7.19
C ILE A 313 -6.07 -15.16 -7.75
N TRP A 314 -6.21 -15.93 -8.82
CA TRP A 314 -7.52 -16.30 -9.36
C TRP A 314 -7.53 -17.68 -10.00
N GLY A 315 -8.69 -18.34 -10.00
CA GLY A 315 -8.85 -19.65 -10.65
C GLY A 315 -9.04 -19.55 -12.15
N ALA A 316 -8.53 -20.53 -12.89
CA ALA A 316 -8.98 -20.79 -14.25
C ALA A 316 -10.42 -21.32 -14.24
N ALA A 317 -11.18 -21.02 -15.30
CA ALA A 317 -12.57 -21.46 -15.40
C ALA A 317 -12.74 -22.98 -15.66
N ASP A 318 -11.66 -23.67 -16.08
CA ASP A 318 -11.65 -25.13 -16.10
C ASP A 318 -11.68 -25.73 -14.68
N GLY A 319 -11.32 -24.93 -13.67
CA GLY A 319 -11.21 -25.34 -12.28
C GLY A 319 -9.96 -26.16 -11.97
N GLU A 320 -9.05 -26.32 -12.93
CA GLU A 320 -7.86 -27.16 -12.85
C GLU A 320 -6.58 -26.34 -12.60
N SER A 321 -6.62 -25.02 -12.75
CA SER A 321 -5.45 -24.15 -12.57
C SER A 321 -5.73 -22.94 -11.70
N LEU A 322 -4.65 -22.42 -11.11
CA LEU A 322 -4.61 -21.18 -10.34
C LEU A 322 -3.55 -20.26 -10.95
N TYR A 323 -3.93 -19.01 -11.21
CA TYR A 323 -3.02 -17.97 -11.65
C TYR A 323 -2.70 -17.06 -10.47
N THR A 324 -1.42 -16.69 -10.36
CA THR A 324 -0.95 -15.75 -9.34
C THR A 324 -0.14 -14.67 -10.02
N ALA A 325 -0.68 -13.46 -10.11
CA ALA A 325 0.08 -12.28 -10.47
C ALA A 325 0.67 -11.65 -9.21
N SER A 326 1.91 -11.19 -9.25
CA SER A 326 2.50 -10.36 -8.20
C SER A 326 3.10 -9.12 -8.82
N ALA A 327 3.22 -8.05 -8.05
CA ALA A 327 3.95 -6.85 -8.44
C ALA A 327 4.60 -6.17 -7.24
N ARG A 328 5.44 -5.15 -7.47
CA ARG A 328 6.07 -4.37 -6.39
C ARG A 328 5.05 -3.60 -5.53
N ASP A 329 3.97 -3.13 -6.14
CA ASP A 329 2.89 -2.41 -5.48
C ASP A 329 1.56 -2.66 -6.22
N ILE A 330 0.46 -2.20 -5.62
CA ILE A 330 -0.90 -2.45 -6.14
C ILE A 330 -1.12 -1.75 -7.48
N ALA A 331 -0.51 -0.57 -7.70
CA ALA A 331 -0.65 0.15 -8.95
C ALA A 331 -0.03 -0.66 -10.11
N HIS A 332 1.16 -1.21 -9.93
CA HIS A 332 1.77 -2.09 -10.92
C HIS A 332 0.97 -3.38 -11.10
N LEU A 333 0.45 -3.97 -10.03
CA LEU A 333 -0.38 -5.18 -10.13
C LEU A 333 -1.64 -4.95 -10.97
N ARG A 334 -2.28 -3.79 -10.78
CA ARG A 334 -3.45 -3.37 -11.56
C ARG A 334 -3.12 -3.21 -13.04
N VAL A 335 -2.07 -2.44 -13.37
CA VAL A 335 -1.69 -2.21 -14.77
C VAL A 335 -1.36 -3.55 -15.46
N LEU A 336 -0.73 -4.48 -14.73
CA LEU A 336 -0.44 -5.81 -15.26
C LEU A 336 -1.72 -6.59 -15.54
N ALA A 337 -2.66 -6.61 -14.59
CA ALA A 337 -3.94 -7.29 -14.74
C ALA A 337 -4.76 -6.74 -15.92
N GLU A 338 -4.86 -5.43 -16.05
CA GLU A 338 -5.56 -4.75 -17.15
C GLU A 338 -4.89 -5.06 -18.50
N ALA A 339 -3.56 -5.04 -18.58
CA ALA A 339 -2.83 -5.37 -19.81
C ALA A 339 -3.05 -6.82 -20.27
N ILE A 340 -3.10 -7.77 -19.33
CA ILE A 340 -3.43 -9.17 -19.64
C ILE A 340 -4.84 -9.25 -20.22
N ALA A 341 -5.81 -8.61 -19.55
CA ALA A 341 -7.20 -8.60 -19.99
C ALA A 341 -7.36 -8.05 -21.42
N ASP A 342 -6.76 -6.90 -21.70
CA ASP A 342 -6.82 -6.27 -23.01
C ASP A 342 -6.21 -7.13 -24.12
N ASN A 343 -5.05 -7.76 -23.86
CA ASN A 343 -4.40 -8.61 -24.85
C ASN A 343 -5.17 -9.92 -25.10
N VAL A 344 -5.72 -10.54 -24.06
CA VAL A 344 -6.60 -11.72 -24.22
C VAL A 344 -7.81 -11.35 -25.08
N LEU A 345 -8.42 -10.18 -24.87
CA LEU A 345 -9.55 -9.69 -25.67
C LEU A 345 -9.17 -9.44 -27.13
N ALA A 346 -8.01 -8.84 -27.38
CA ALA A 346 -7.52 -8.54 -28.73
C ALA A 346 -7.32 -9.83 -29.56
N ASP A 347 -6.69 -10.85 -28.96
CA ASP A 347 -6.45 -12.14 -29.61
C ASP A 347 -7.73 -12.97 -29.78
N SER A 348 -8.67 -12.89 -28.84
CA SER A 348 -9.98 -13.52 -28.95
C SER A 348 -10.79 -12.99 -30.14
N GLY A 349 -10.62 -11.72 -30.48
CA GLY A 349 -11.20 -11.10 -31.67
C GLY A 349 -10.59 -11.63 -32.98
N ALA A 350 -9.31 -11.97 -32.98
CA ALA A 350 -8.61 -12.55 -34.12
C ALA A 350 -8.98 -14.03 -34.37
N ILE A 351 -9.42 -14.76 -33.34
CA ILE A 351 -9.86 -16.16 -33.44
C ILE A 351 -11.33 -16.27 -33.92
N ARG A 352 -12.13 -15.21 -33.80
CA ARG A 352 -13.54 -15.18 -34.25
C ARG A 352 -13.76 -14.62 -35.68
N ALA A 353 -12.72 -14.10 -36.32
CA ALA A 353 -12.72 -13.63 -37.71
C ALA A 353 -12.16 -14.71 -38.65
#